data_AF-A0A9X3XI05-F1
#
_entry.id   AF-A0A9X3XI05-F1
#
_cell.length_a   1.000
_cell.length_b   1.000
_cell.length_c   1.000
_cell.angle_alpha   90.00
_cell.angle_beta   90.00
_cell.angle_gamma   90.00
#
_symmetry.space_group_name_H-M   'P 1'
#
loop_
_entity.id
_entity.type
_entity.pdbx_description
1 polymer ?
#
loop_
_entity_poly.entity_id
_entity_poly.type
_entity_poly.pdbx_seq_one_letter_code
_entity_poly.pdbx_strand_id
1 'polypeptide(L)'
;MFKINDYVVYGSNGVCKVTDIEQVTLRNEELEYYILSPVYNEKMTIKTPVNNQKILMRELMTKAEIVNLLKEISKNETVEIEDSRRRVEEYKAIIRRGNAEELIKVINSIKLEKDEKISIGKKLNKTDEDIMISASKQLYQEMAIVLEIDVDEVQDYIKNNI
;
A
#
# COMPACT_ATOMS: atom_id res chain seq x y z
N MET A 1 -3.25 19.82 4.47
CA MET A 1 -2.89 20.04 3.05
C MET A 1 -1.43 19.67 2.92
N PHE A 2 -1.08 18.93 1.88
CA PHE A 2 0.30 18.50 1.65
C PHE A 2 1.09 19.61 0.96
N LYS A 3 2.41 19.59 1.10
CA LYS A 3 3.34 20.57 0.55
C LYS A 3 4.19 19.94 -0.56
N ILE A 4 4.76 20.80 -1.40
CA ILE A 4 5.77 20.38 -2.37
C ILE A 4 6.92 19.70 -1.61
N ASN A 5 7.36 18.56 -2.13
CA ASN A 5 8.30 17.60 -1.57
C ASN A 5 7.78 16.63 -0.50
N ASP A 6 6.50 16.73 -0.07
CA ASP A 6 5.93 15.71 0.80
C ASP A 6 5.82 14.37 0.08
N TYR A 7 6.02 13.27 0.81
CA TYR A 7 5.70 11.93 0.36
C TYR A 7 4.35 11.49 0.90
N VAL A 8 3.53 10.92 0.03
CA VAL A 8 2.14 10.55 0.34
C VAL A 8 1.82 9.19 -0.26
N VAL A 9 0.94 8.42 0.37
CA VAL A 9 0.32 7.26 -0.25
C VAL A 9 -0.90 7.73 -1.05
N TYR A 10 -0.94 7.40 -2.35
CA TYR A 10 -2.04 7.77 -3.25
C TYR A 10 -2.75 6.56 -3.84
N GLY A 11 -3.82 6.12 -3.16
CA GLY A 11 -4.59 4.93 -3.53
C GLY A 11 -3.70 3.71 -3.81
N SER A 12 -4.01 2.99 -4.89
CA SER A 12 -3.23 1.82 -5.32
C SER A 12 -1.93 2.15 -6.08
N ASN A 13 -1.60 3.43 -6.28
CA ASN A 13 -0.33 3.82 -6.93
C ASN A 13 0.86 3.72 -5.97
N GLY A 14 0.60 3.53 -4.67
CA GLY A 14 1.63 3.48 -3.63
C GLY A 14 2.15 4.87 -3.30
N VAL A 15 3.45 4.95 -2.97
CA VAL A 15 4.07 6.20 -2.53
C VAL A 15 4.37 7.12 -3.72
N CYS A 16 3.90 8.36 -3.60
CA CYS A 16 4.14 9.43 -4.53
C CYS A 16 4.76 10.63 -3.81
N LYS A 17 5.60 11.39 -4.52
CA LYS A 17 6.09 12.69 -4.08
C LYS A 17 5.22 13.79 -4.67
N VAL A 18 4.82 14.76 -3.85
CA VAL A 18 4.18 15.99 -4.34
C VAL A 18 5.26 16.84 -5.01
N THR A 19 5.20 16.95 -6.33
CA THR A 19 6.20 17.70 -7.11
C THR A 19 5.76 19.13 -7.37
N ASP A 20 4.45 19.39 -7.42
CA ASP A 20 3.91 20.73 -7.62
C ASP A 20 2.46 20.85 -7.09
N ILE A 21 2.01 22.08 -6.90
CA ILE A 21 0.62 22.43 -6.56
C ILE A 21 0.17 23.52 -7.53
N GLU A 22 -0.71 23.15 -8.46
CA GLU A 22 -1.19 24.05 -9.51
C GLU A 22 -2.57 24.63 -9.16
N GLN A 23 -2.74 25.93 -9.35
CA GLN A 23 -4.03 26.60 -9.35
C GLN A 23 -4.59 26.69 -10.77
N VAL A 24 -5.83 26.23 -10.97
CA VAL A 24 -6.54 26.23 -12.24
C VAL A 24 -7.87 26.93 -12.06
N THR A 25 -8.08 28.04 -12.77
CA THR A 25 -9.38 28.70 -12.81
C THR A 25 -10.25 28.06 -13.88
N LEU A 26 -11.38 27.46 -13.48
CA LEU A 26 -12.36 26.88 -14.40
C LEU A 26 -13.73 27.49 -14.10
N ARG A 27 -14.36 28.14 -15.10
CA ARG A 27 -15.71 28.72 -14.97
C ARG A 27 -15.87 29.66 -13.76
N ASN A 28 -14.85 30.49 -13.48
CA ASN A 28 -14.77 31.41 -12.34
C ASN A 28 -14.63 30.75 -10.96
N GLU A 29 -14.36 29.44 -10.91
CA GLU A 29 -13.96 28.74 -9.69
C GLU A 29 -12.44 28.48 -9.71
N GLU A 30 -11.76 28.78 -8.61
CA GLU A 30 -10.36 28.42 -8.42
C GLU A 30 -10.27 27.00 -7.85
N LEU A 31 -9.62 26.11 -8.60
CA LEU A 31 -9.39 24.73 -8.23
C LEU A 31 -7.89 24.50 -8.03
N GLU A 32 -7.53 23.82 -6.95
CA GLU A 32 -6.15 23.40 -6.71
C GLU A 32 -5.95 21.93 -7.05
N TYR A 33 -4.80 21.63 -7.66
CA TYR A 33 -4.40 20.29 -8.05
C TYR A 33 -3.01 19.96 -7.50
N TYR A 34 -2.87 18.77 -6.94
CA TYR A 34 -1.56 18.18 -6.70
C TYR A 34 -1.02 17.56 -8.00
N ILE A 35 0.24 17.81 -8.28
CA ILE A 35 1.04 17.07 -9.25
C ILE A 35 1.90 16.09 -8.47
N LEU A 36 1.66 14.79 -8.67
CA LEU A 36 2.31 13.71 -7.96
C LEU A 36 3.19 12.90 -8.92
N SER A 37 4.38 12.53 -8.45
CA SER A 37 5.27 11.59 -9.14
C SER A 37 5.42 10.32 -8.29
N PRO A 38 4.98 9.13 -8.77
CA PRO A 38 5.19 7.87 -8.08
C PRO A 38 6.69 7.57 -7.94
N VAL A 39 7.14 7.27 -6.73
CA VAL A 39 8.58 7.08 -6.43
C VAL A 39 9.18 5.93 -7.24
N TYR A 40 8.39 4.88 -7.48
CA TYR A 40 8.83 3.68 -8.21
C TYR A 40 8.38 3.67 -9.67
N ASN A 41 7.89 4.80 -10.18
CA ASN A 41 7.56 4.98 -11.60
C ASN A 41 7.66 6.47 -11.96
N GLU A 42 8.88 7.00 -11.98
CA GLU A 42 9.15 8.42 -12.21
C GLU A 42 8.66 8.95 -13.56
N LYS A 43 8.45 8.07 -14.55
CA LYS A 43 7.90 8.42 -15.87
C LYS A 43 6.41 8.76 -15.82
N MET A 44 5.73 8.42 -14.72
CA MET A 44 4.32 8.68 -14.53
C MET A 44 4.11 9.98 -13.75
N THR A 45 3.14 10.76 -14.19
CA THR A 45 2.69 11.96 -13.49
C THR A 45 1.19 11.85 -13.25
N ILE A 46 0.78 12.10 -12.02
CA ILE A 46 -0.63 12.06 -11.60
C ILE A 46 -1.05 13.47 -11.24
N LYS A 47 -2.07 13.99 -11.92
CA LYS A 47 -2.72 15.25 -11.58
C LYS A 47 -4.05 14.96 -10.90
N THR A 48 -4.22 15.41 -9.66
CA THR A 48 -5.41 15.12 -8.85
C THR A 48 -5.89 16.36 -8.10
N PRO A 49 -7.20 16.64 -8.05
CA PRO A 49 -7.72 17.76 -7.26
C PRO A 49 -7.37 17.63 -5.78
N VAL A 50 -7.04 18.74 -5.12
CA VAL A 50 -6.77 18.76 -3.67
C VAL A 50 -7.97 18.24 -2.86
N ASN A 51 -9.19 18.46 -3.37
CA ASN A 51 -10.45 18.02 -2.77
C ASN A 51 -10.96 16.66 -3.31
N ASN A 52 -10.10 15.83 -3.90
CA ASN A 52 -10.52 14.53 -4.44
C ASN A 52 -11.03 13.59 -3.35
N GLN A 53 -12.34 13.33 -3.33
CA GLN A 53 -12.98 12.42 -2.36
C GLN A 53 -13.01 10.96 -2.83
N LYS A 54 -12.63 10.67 -4.08
CA LYS A 54 -12.73 9.32 -4.66
C LYS A 54 -11.52 8.44 -4.35
N ILE A 55 -10.35 9.04 -4.25
CA ILE A 55 -9.08 8.34 -4.00
C ILE A 55 -8.52 8.84 -2.70
N LEU A 56 -8.25 7.90 -1.78
CA LEU A 56 -7.64 8.23 -0.51
C LEU A 56 -6.18 8.64 -0.71
N MET A 57 -5.84 9.79 -0.14
CA MET A 57 -4.49 10.33 -0.08
C MET A 57 -4.13 10.55 1.38
N ARG A 58 -3.03 9.97 1.84
CA ARG A 58 -2.60 10.01 3.24
C ARG A 58 -1.10 10.21 3.38
N GLU A 59 -0.69 10.65 4.57
CA GLU A 59 0.71 10.66 4.99
C GLU A 59 1.28 9.24 5.03
N LEU A 60 2.60 9.13 4.89
CA LEU A 60 3.31 7.89 5.17
C LEU A 60 3.27 7.59 6.67
N MET A 61 3.36 6.31 7.02
CA MET A 61 3.68 5.93 8.38
C MET A 61 4.99 6.57 8.84
N THR A 62 5.07 6.90 10.11
CA THR A 62 6.31 7.23 10.78
C THR A 62 7.08 5.96 11.11
N LYS A 63 8.39 6.09 11.32
CA LYS A 63 9.23 4.97 11.79
C LYS A 63 8.73 4.39 13.12
N ALA A 64 8.21 5.23 14.01
CA ALA A 64 7.63 4.80 15.28
C ALA A 64 6.36 3.96 15.08
N GLU A 65 5.46 4.37 14.18
CA GLU A 65 4.26 3.61 13.84
C GLU A 65 4.61 2.25 13.22
N ILE A 66 5.60 2.19 12.32
CA ILE A 66 6.09 0.92 11.77
C ILE A 66 6.62 0.01 12.88
N VAL A 67 7.48 0.52 13.77
CA VAL A 67 8.07 -0.28 14.85
C VAL A 67 7.00 -0.77 15.82
N ASN A 68 6.00 0.05 16.15
CA ASN A 68 4.90 -0.35 17.02
C ASN A 68 4.01 -1.40 16.34
N LEU A 69 3.66 -1.18 15.07
CA LEU A 69 2.89 -2.13 14.27
C LEU A 69 3.53 -3.51 14.26
N LEU A 70 4.84 -3.60 14.00
CA LEU A 70 5.55 -4.88 13.94
C LEU A 70 5.65 -5.57 15.31
N LYS A 71 5.66 -4.82 16.41
CA LYS A 71 5.63 -5.38 17.77
C LYS A 71 4.26 -5.92 18.16
N GLU A 72 3.20 -5.29 17.69
CA GLU A 72 1.82 -5.63 18.06
C GLU A 72 1.24 -6.73 17.18
N ILE A 73 1.52 -6.69 15.87
CA ILE A 73 0.94 -7.63 14.92
C ILE A 73 1.56 -9.01 15.06
N SER A 74 0.73 -10.04 15.25
CA SER A 74 1.24 -11.42 15.25
C SER A 74 1.48 -11.93 13.82
N LYS A 75 2.55 -12.73 13.63
CA LYS A 75 2.82 -13.48 12.38
C LYS A 75 1.65 -14.36 11.93
N ASN A 76 0.77 -14.74 12.86
CA ASN A 76 -0.36 -15.62 12.61
C ASN A 76 -1.68 -14.87 12.37
N GLU A 77 -1.68 -13.54 12.47
CA GLU A 77 -2.89 -12.76 12.16
C GLU A 77 -3.18 -12.77 10.66
N THR A 78 -4.41 -13.14 10.33
CA THR A 78 -4.92 -13.31 8.98
C THR A 78 -6.27 -12.63 8.83
N VAL A 79 -6.69 -12.39 7.60
CA VAL A 79 -8.05 -11.94 7.30
C VAL A 79 -8.99 -13.16 7.28
N GLU A 80 -9.92 -13.22 8.22
CA GLU A 80 -10.86 -14.35 8.36
C GLU A 80 -12.13 -14.13 7.53
N ILE A 81 -12.15 -14.66 6.30
CA ILE A 81 -13.33 -14.68 5.43
C ILE A 81 -13.47 -16.05 4.77
N GLU A 82 -14.51 -16.80 5.12
CA GLU A 82 -14.78 -18.14 4.58
C GLU A 82 -15.17 -18.13 3.09
N ASP A 83 -15.99 -17.15 2.67
CA ASP A 83 -16.43 -17.05 1.27
C ASP A 83 -15.30 -16.53 0.38
N SER A 84 -14.82 -17.39 -0.52
CA SER A 84 -13.70 -17.08 -1.41
C SER A 84 -13.91 -15.85 -2.29
N ARG A 85 -15.14 -15.55 -2.73
CA ARG A 85 -15.41 -14.35 -3.55
C ARG A 85 -15.34 -13.10 -2.70
N ARG A 86 -15.99 -13.11 -1.53
CA ARG A 86 -15.94 -12.00 -0.57
C ARG A 86 -14.51 -11.75 -0.08
N ARG A 87 -13.73 -12.80 0.13
CA ARG A 87 -12.32 -12.70 0.52
C ARG A 87 -11.51 -11.91 -0.52
N VAL A 88 -11.68 -12.23 -1.80
CA VAL A 88 -11.00 -11.52 -2.90
C VAL A 88 -11.46 -10.06 -2.98
N GLU A 89 -12.75 -9.79 -2.79
CA GLU A 89 -13.28 -8.42 -2.76
C GLU A 89 -12.71 -7.61 -1.59
N GLU A 90 -12.59 -8.22 -0.42
CA GLU A 90 -12.03 -7.59 0.77
C GLU A 90 -10.54 -7.34 0.61
N TYR A 91 -9.76 -8.30 0.09
CA TYR A 91 -8.33 -8.09 -0.18
C TYR A 91 -8.11 -6.90 -1.11
N LYS A 92 -8.94 -6.77 -2.15
CA LYS A 92 -8.91 -5.61 -3.05
C LYS A 92 -9.35 -4.32 -2.35
N ALA A 93 -10.24 -4.38 -1.37
CA ALA A 93 -10.64 -3.23 -0.56
C ALA A 93 -9.51 -2.76 0.35
N ILE A 94 -8.86 -3.69 1.05
CA ILE A 94 -7.69 -3.46 1.90
C ILE A 94 -6.56 -2.79 1.09
N ILE A 95 -6.22 -3.32 -0.08
CA ILE A 95 -5.22 -2.72 -0.97
C ILE A 95 -5.60 -1.28 -1.36
N ARG A 96 -6.88 -1.04 -1.68
CA ARG A 96 -7.34 0.32 -2.00
C ARG A 96 -7.25 1.28 -0.81
N ARG A 97 -7.51 0.80 0.41
CA ARG A 97 -7.38 1.59 1.65
C ARG A 97 -5.91 1.82 2.03
N GLY A 98 -5.05 0.85 1.75
CA GLY A 98 -3.63 0.92 2.04
C GLY A 98 -3.29 0.93 3.52
N ASN A 99 -4.13 0.36 4.39
CA ASN A 99 -3.80 0.23 5.80
C ASN A 99 -2.71 -0.84 5.97
N ALA A 100 -1.59 -0.49 6.61
CA ALA A 100 -0.43 -1.36 6.71
C ALA A 100 -0.70 -2.64 7.51
N GLU A 101 -1.45 -2.54 8.60
CA GLU A 101 -1.83 -3.69 9.44
C GLU A 101 -2.69 -4.68 8.63
N GLU A 102 -3.74 -4.18 7.97
CA GLU A 102 -4.59 -5.01 7.11
C GLU A 102 -3.80 -5.63 5.94
N LEU A 103 -2.87 -4.88 5.35
CA LEU A 103 -1.99 -5.39 4.28
C LEU A 103 -1.10 -6.54 4.76
N ILE A 104 -0.53 -6.44 5.97
CA ILE A 104 0.24 -7.54 6.56
C ILE A 104 -0.64 -8.78 6.75
N LYS A 105 -1.88 -8.62 7.24
CA LYS A 105 -2.83 -9.73 7.41
C LYS A 105 -3.15 -10.41 6.07
N VAL A 106 -3.37 -9.65 5.00
CA VAL A 106 -3.57 -10.19 3.64
C VAL A 106 -2.35 -10.98 3.18
N ILE A 107 -1.14 -10.43 3.37
CA ILE A 107 0.12 -11.09 3.01
C ILE A 107 0.28 -12.40 3.79
N ASN A 108 -0.01 -12.41 5.09
CA ASN A 108 0.07 -13.61 5.93
C ASN A 108 -0.95 -14.66 5.50
N SER A 109 -2.22 -14.26 5.25
CA SER A 109 -3.26 -15.18 4.74
C SER A 109 -2.83 -15.88 3.46
N ILE A 110 -2.26 -15.16 2.49
CA ILE A 110 -1.86 -15.74 1.20
C ILE A 110 -0.60 -16.61 1.36
N LYS A 111 0.33 -16.26 2.25
CA LYS A 111 1.49 -17.11 2.57
C LYS A 111 1.03 -18.45 3.14
N LEU A 112 0.10 -18.44 4.10
CA LEU A 112 -0.45 -19.66 4.69
C LEU A 112 -1.13 -20.55 3.62
N GLU A 113 -2.00 -19.97 2.79
CA GLU A 113 -2.65 -20.71 1.70
C GLU A 113 -1.63 -21.26 0.68
N LYS A 114 -0.55 -20.53 0.42
CA LYS A 114 0.52 -20.98 -0.46
C LYS A 114 1.25 -22.20 0.12
N ASP A 115 1.58 -22.18 1.42
CA ASP A 115 2.29 -23.26 2.08
C ASP A 115 1.42 -24.53 2.14
N GLU A 116 0.12 -24.39 2.44
CA GLU A 116 -0.85 -25.49 2.38
C GLU A 116 -0.92 -26.08 0.97
N LYS A 117 -1.04 -25.26 -0.07
CA LYS A 117 -1.08 -25.74 -1.46
C LYS A 117 0.20 -26.47 -1.86
N ILE A 118 1.37 -25.96 -1.47
CA ILE A 118 2.65 -26.60 -1.75
C ILE A 118 2.73 -27.98 -1.09
N SER A 119 2.25 -28.12 0.15
CA SER A 119 2.25 -29.41 0.87
C SER A 119 1.44 -30.51 0.16
N ILE A 120 0.46 -30.13 -0.65
CA ILE A 120 -0.36 -31.05 -1.47
C ILE A 120 0.04 -31.05 -2.96
N GLY A 121 1.21 -30.51 -3.30
CA GLY A 121 1.75 -30.49 -4.67
C GLY A 121 1.03 -29.52 -5.63
N LYS A 122 0.26 -28.56 -5.10
CA LYS A 122 -0.44 -27.53 -5.87
C LYS A 122 0.27 -26.19 -5.79
N LYS A 123 -0.06 -25.30 -6.73
CA LYS A 123 0.42 -23.91 -6.76
C LYS A 123 -0.68 -22.94 -6.37
N LEU A 124 -0.28 -21.76 -5.89
CA LEU A 124 -1.18 -20.65 -5.66
C LEU A 124 -1.89 -20.27 -6.97
N ASN A 125 -3.13 -19.78 -6.87
CA ASN A 125 -3.84 -19.34 -8.06
C ASN A 125 -3.36 -17.94 -8.48
N LYS A 126 -3.57 -17.58 -9.75
CA LYS A 126 -3.09 -16.32 -10.31
C LYS A 126 -3.67 -15.09 -9.60
N THR A 127 -4.92 -15.17 -9.16
CA THR A 127 -5.59 -14.07 -8.46
C THR A 127 -4.91 -13.75 -7.12
N ASP A 128 -4.62 -14.77 -6.31
CA ASP A 128 -3.93 -14.58 -5.03
C ASP A 128 -2.46 -14.16 -5.25
N GLU A 129 -1.79 -14.63 -6.32
CA GLU A 129 -0.46 -14.14 -6.70
C GLU A 129 -0.48 -12.63 -7.01
N ASP A 130 -1.44 -12.17 -7.80
CA ASP A 130 -1.56 -10.76 -8.18
C ASP A 130 -1.91 -9.88 -6.97
N ILE A 131 -2.74 -10.39 -6.05
CA ILE A 131 -3.05 -9.73 -4.78
C ILE A 131 -1.81 -9.64 -3.89
N MET A 132 -1.05 -10.73 -3.75
CA MET A 132 0.19 -10.76 -2.98
C MET A 132 1.19 -9.72 -3.48
N ILE A 133 1.39 -9.66 -4.81
CA ILE A 133 2.29 -8.68 -5.44
C ILE A 133 1.82 -7.26 -5.13
N SER A 134 0.52 -6.99 -5.28
CA SER A 134 -0.05 -5.65 -5.07
C SER A 134 0.06 -5.21 -3.60
N ALA A 135 -0.32 -6.07 -2.66
CA ALA A 135 -0.26 -5.80 -1.24
C ALA A 135 1.19 -5.60 -0.75
N SER A 136 2.09 -6.50 -1.16
CA SER A 136 3.52 -6.43 -0.81
C SER A 136 4.15 -5.16 -1.39
N LYS A 137 3.86 -4.83 -2.65
CA LYS A 137 4.37 -3.62 -3.30
C LYS A 137 3.99 -2.38 -2.50
N GLN A 138 2.72 -2.24 -2.13
CA GLN A 138 2.26 -1.05 -1.42
C GLN A 138 2.88 -0.92 -0.03
N LEU A 139 2.89 -2.01 0.75
CA LEU A 139 3.48 -2.03 2.08
C LEU A 139 4.99 -1.79 2.04
N TYR A 140 5.71 -2.51 1.18
CA TYR A 140 7.16 -2.48 1.19
C TYR A 140 7.73 -1.16 0.66
N GLN A 141 7.09 -0.57 -0.35
CA GLN A 141 7.50 0.74 -0.86
C GLN A 141 7.37 1.85 0.18
N GLU A 142 6.30 1.82 0.98
CA GLU A 142 6.14 2.77 2.08
C GLU A 142 7.19 2.55 3.17
N MET A 143 7.36 1.32 3.64
CA MET A 143 8.32 1.01 4.70
C MET A 143 9.76 1.28 4.25
N ALA A 144 10.12 0.99 3.01
CA ALA A 144 11.46 1.26 2.46
C ALA A 144 11.82 2.74 2.57
N ILE A 145 10.90 3.62 2.16
CA ILE A 145 11.10 5.08 2.23
C ILE A 145 11.23 5.55 3.67
N VAL A 146 10.37 5.07 4.57
CA VAL A 146 10.33 5.51 5.97
C VAL A 146 11.51 4.97 6.79
N LEU A 147 11.95 3.76 6.50
CA LEU A 147 13.06 3.09 7.18
C LEU A 147 14.41 3.41 6.56
N GLU A 148 14.43 4.03 5.38
CA GLU A 148 15.63 4.33 4.57
C GLU A 148 16.43 3.06 4.23
N ILE A 149 15.72 2.02 3.77
CA ILE A 149 16.29 0.74 3.35
C ILE A 149 15.82 0.39 1.93
N ASP A 150 16.49 -0.55 1.27
CA ASP A 150 16.04 -1.01 -0.05
C ASP A 150 14.72 -1.80 0.06
N VAL A 151 13.87 -1.71 -0.97
CA VAL A 151 12.56 -2.39 -0.98
C VAL A 151 12.70 -3.90 -0.80
N ASP A 152 13.77 -4.47 -1.36
CA ASP A 152 14.05 -5.90 -1.28
C ASP A 152 14.45 -6.35 0.14
N GLU A 153 14.93 -5.43 0.99
CA GLU A 153 15.31 -5.70 2.38
C GLU A 153 14.12 -5.64 3.35
N VAL A 154 13.02 -4.98 2.96
CA VAL A 154 11.85 -4.77 3.84
C VAL A 154 11.23 -6.08 4.29
N GLN A 155 11.15 -7.08 3.39
CA GLN A 155 10.58 -8.37 3.75
C GLN A 155 11.35 -9.04 4.90
N ASP A 156 12.67 -8.97 4.89
CA ASP A 156 13.51 -9.56 5.92
C ASP A 156 13.50 -8.70 7.19
N TYR A 157 13.43 -7.38 7.06
CA TYR A 157 13.19 -6.48 8.18
C TYR A 157 11.90 -6.86 8.94
N ILE A 158 10.78 -7.06 8.22
CA ILE A 158 9.50 -7.48 8.82
C ILE A 158 9.66 -8.83 9.53
N LYS A 159 10.27 -9.84 8.88
CA LYS A 159 10.43 -11.18 9.48
C LYS A 159 11.23 -11.17 10.79
N ASN A 160 12.23 -10.30 10.89
CA ASN A 160 13.12 -10.19 12.05
C ASN A 160 12.53 -9.38 13.20
N ASN A 161 11.43 -8.65 12.97
CA ASN A 161 10.81 -7.75 13.95
C ASN A 161 9.36 -8.14 14.32
N ILE A 162 8.86 -9.28 13.83
CA ILE A 162 7.61 -9.93 14.28
C ILE A 162 7.96 -11.28 14.93
#